data_AF-A0A2N3CJV0-F1
#
_entry.id   AF-A0A2N3CJV0-F1
#
_cell.length_a   1.000
_cell.length_b   1.000
_cell.length_c   1.000
_cell.angle_alpha   90.00
_cell.angle_beta   90.00
_cell.angle_gamma   90.00
#
_symmetry.space_group_name_H-M   'P 1'
#
loop_
_entity.id
_entity.type
_entity.pdbx_description
1 polymer ?
#
loop_
_entity_poly.entity_id
_entity_poly.type
_entity_poly.pdbx_seq_one_letter_code
_entity_poly.pdbx_strand_id
1 'polypeptide(L)'
;MTYDLLIGDRLHSSWSLRAWLMLERPGLPHRLHHARLYTPGFNEGLAEFAPARLVPALRLPEGTVLAETLAIAETLAERHPELGLWPGGAAVRATARWLAAEMHAGFTALREACPMHLGVSYEGFRPSETVRADLDRLAVIWAHARRFSDGAGPWLFGAWSLADAFFAPVATRVATYGLPLGNADMAYVATQLADPAFRRWRAMGLADGYHQPFYDRDLPRRTWPGPAPLPARPVKSGPAENVVCPYSGRPVTHFLETGGRVFGFCNAFCRDKTAADPEAWPAFRAIYHS
;
A
#
# COMPACT_ATOMS: atom_id res chain seq x y z
N MET A 1 0.62 24.21 -4.51
CA MET A 1 -0.18 23.45 -5.50
C MET A 1 0.14 21.97 -5.27
N THR A 2 -0.69 21.28 -4.48
CA THR A 2 -0.48 19.88 -4.06
C THR A 2 -1.61 19.03 -4.62
N TYR A 3 -1.39 17.74 -4.84
CA TYR A 3 -2.48 16.82 -5.19
C TYR A 3 -3.40 16.60 -3.98
N ASP A 4 -4.68 16.32 -4.19
CA ASP A 4 -5.57 15.78 -3.16
C ASP A 4 -6.00 14.37 -3.56
N LEU A 5 -5.73 13.37 -2.72
CA LEU A 5 -6.08 11.97 -2.97
C LEU A 5 -7.15 11.53 -1.97
N LEU A 6 -8.34 11.18 -2.47
CA LEU A 6 -9.37 10.51 -1.69
C LEU A 6 -9.17 8.99 -1.74
N ILE A 7 -9.08 8.37 -0.56
CA ILE A 7 -8.95 6.92 -0.38
C ILE A 7 -10.10 6.33 0.45
N GLY A 8 -10.32 5.04 0.26
CA GLY A 8 -11.09 4.20 1.18
C GLY A 8 -10.22 3.64 2.32
N ASP A 9 -10.79 2.68 3.05
CA ASP A 9 -10.12 2.04 4.19
C ASP A 9 -8.81 1.37 3.79
N ARG A 10 -7.69 1.77 4.42
CA ARG A 10 -6.34 1.33 4.03
C ARG A 10 -6.16 -0.19 4.08
N LEU A 11 -6.75 -0.85 5.07
CA LEU A 11 -6.64 -2.31 5.22
C LEU A 11 -7.39 -3.08 4.14
N HIS A 12 -8.39 -2.48 3.47
CA HIS A 12 -9.37 -3.20 2.65
C HIS A 12 -9.39 -2.72 1.18
N SER A 13 -9.13 -1.44 0.92
CA SER A 13 -9.21 -0.85 -0.41
C SER A 13 -7.95 -1.10 -1.22
N SER A 14 -7.92 -2.21 -1.96
CA SER A 14 -6.81 -2.52 -2.88
C SER A 14 -6.58 -1.45 -3.94
N TRP A 15 -7.63 -0.78 -4.40
CA TRP A 15 -7.53 0.32 -5.36
C TRP A 15 -6.87 1.56 -4.76
N SER A 16 -7.20 1.89 -3.51
CA SER A 16 -6.61 3.05 -2.84
C SER A 16 -5.11 2.87 -2.58
N LEU A 17 -4.69 1.64 -2.23
CA LEU A 17 -3.27 1.32 -2.09
C LEU A 17 -2.49 1.60 -3.39
N ARG A 18 -3.04 1.25 -4.55
CA ARG A 18 -2.42 1.51 -5.85
C ARG A 18 -2.14 3.01 -6.02
N ALA A 19 -3.17 3.86 -5.94
CA ALA A 19 -3.00 5.30 -6.16
C ALA A 19 -2.11 5.97 -5.11
N TRP A 20 -2.18 5.53 -3.85
CA TRP A 20 -1.33 6.07 -2.81
C TRP A 20 0.15 5.76 -3.08
N LEU A 21 0.49 4.52 -3.49
CA LEU A 21 1.86 4.17 -3.87
C LEU A 21 2.37 5.00 -5.06
N MET A 22 1.49 5.33 -6.02
CA MET A 22 1.85 6.15 -7.19
C MET A 22 2.28 7.58 -6.83
N LEU A 23 1.83 8.11 -5.70
CA LEU A 23 2.26 9.42 -5.19
C LEU A 23 3.43 9.28 -4.21
N GLU A 24 3.38 8.29 -3.32
CA GLU A 24 4.31 8.19 -2.19
C GLU A 24 5.68 7.68 -2.56
N ARG A 25 5.75 6.70 -3.47
CA ARG A 25 7.02 6.12 -3.92
C ARG A 25 7.91 7.17 -4.61
N PRO A 26 7.39 7.98 -5.56
CA PRO A 26 8.17 9.07 -6.14
C PRO A 26 8.26 10.33 -5.26
N GLY A 27 7.59 10.37 -4.10
CA GLY A 27 7.65 11.53 -3.20
C GLY A 27 6.84 12.74 -3.66
N LEU A 28 5.77 12.52 -4.43
CA LEU A 28 4.89 13.59 -4.90
C LEU A 28 4.07 14.17 -3.74
N PRO A 29 4.15 15.50 -3.48
CA PRO A 29 3.38 16.14 -2.42
C PRO A 29 1.88 16.00 -2.66
N HIS A 30 1.18 15.47 -1.66
CA HIS A 30 -0.26 15.32 -1.71
C HIS A 30 -0.90 15.44 -0.33
N ARG A 31 -2.16 15.86 -0.30
CA ARG A 31 -3.04 15.80 0.85
C ARG A 31 -3.89 14.54 0.72
N LEU A 32 -3.91 13.74 1.78
CA LEU A 32 -4.68 12.50 1.83
C LEU A 32 -6.01 12.76 2.53
N HIS A 33 -7.10 12.41 1.85
CA HIS A 33 -8.46 12.40 2.36
C HIS A 33 -8.90 10.95 2.52
N HIS A 34 -9.59 10.63 3.61
CA HIS A 34 -10.08 9.28 3.87
C HIS A 34 -11.59 9.32 4.03
N ALA A 35 -12.26 8.38 3.37
CA ALA A 35 -13.69 8.17 3.51
C ALA A 35 -13.95 6.69 3.81
N ARG A 36 -14.63 6.43 4.93
CA ARG A 36 -14.87 5.06 5.41
C ARG A 36 -15.83 4.31 4.50
N LEU A 37 -15.41 3.16 3.97
CA LEU A 37 -16.21 2.39 3.02
C LEU A 37 -17.56 1.96 3.62
N TYR A 38 -18.60 1.95 2.78
CA TYR A 38 -19.96 1.50 3.12
C TYR A 38 -20.66 2.34 4.21
N THR A 39 -20.30 3.62 4.33
CA THR A 39 -20.95 4.57 5.27
C THR A 39 -21.50 5.79 4.51
N PRO A 40 -22.44 6.56 5.09
CA PRO A 40 -22.87 7.82 4.49
C PRO A 40 -21.71 8.79 4.22
N GLY A 41 -20.74 8.87 5.13
CA GLY A 41 -19.54 9.70 4.96
C GLY A 41 -18.69 9.33 3.74
N PHE A 42 -18.81 8.10 3.22
CA PHE A 42 -18.21 7.72 1.93
C PHE A 42 -18.74 8.55 0.78
N ASN A 43 -20.07 8.70 0.72
CA ASN A 43 -20.76 9.41 -0.34
C ASN A 43 -20.51 10.92 -0.23
N GLU A 44 -20.44 11.45 0.99
CA GLU A 44 -20.08 12.85 1.25
C GLU A 44 -18.66 13.16 0.74
N GLY A 45 -17.69 12.31 1.09
CA GLY A 45 -16.31 12.46 0.60
C GLY A 45 -16.24 12.38 -0.93
N LEU A 46 -16.98 11.47 -1.57
CA LEU A 46 -17.04 11.38 -3.03
C LEU A 46 -17.71 12.61 -3.68
N ALA A 47 -18.70 13.22 -3.03
CA ALA A 47 -19.36 14.42 -3.54
C ALA A 47 -18.37 15.59 -3.68
N GLU A 48 -17.40 15.70 -2.78
CA GLU A 48 -16.32 16.69 -2.90
C GLU A 48 -15.41 16.42 -4.11
N PHE A 49 -15.33 15.16 -4.57
CA PHE A 49 -14.54 14.69 -5.71
C PHE A 49 -15.43 14.34 -6.91
N ALA A 50 -16.55 15.05 -7.10
CA ALA A 50 -17.40 14.85 -8.27
C ALA A 50 -16.60 15.01 -9.59
N PRO A 51 -16.85 14.18 -10.63
CA PRO A 51 -17.92 13.17 -10.74
C PRO A 51 -17.50 11.75 -10.32
N ALA A 52 -16.46 11.59 -9.49
CA ALA A 52 -16.02 10.26 -9.06
C ALA A 52 -17.12 9.51 -8.30
N ARG A 53 -17.23 8.21 -8.57
CA ARG A 53 -18.23 7.32 -7.93
C ARG A 53 -17.61 6.28 -7.01
N LEU A 54 -16.30 6.12 -7.09
CA LEU A 54 -15.50 5.13 -6.36
C LEU A 54 -14.17 5.78 -5.97
N VAL A 55 -13.52 5.19 -4.97
CA VAL A 55 -12.15 5.53 -4.57
C VAL A 55 -11.16 4.54 -5.19
N PRO A 56 -9.94 4.97 -5.54
CA PRO A 56 -9.38 6.31 -5.31
C PRO A 56 -9.90 7.36 -6.30
N ALA A 57 -9.94 8.61 -5.82
CA ALA A 57 -10.15 9.78 -6.66
C ALA A 57 -9.02 10.79 -6.41
N LEU A 58 -8.36 11.23 -7.47
CA LEU A 58 -7.27 12.19 -7.41
C LEU A 58 -7.77 13.54 -7.94
N ARG A 59 -7.53 14.62 -7.19
CA ARG A 59 -7.70 15.99 -7.68
C ARG A 59 -6.33 16.58 -7.97
N LEU A 60 -6.15 17.05 -9.20
CA LEU A 60 -4.97 17.77 -9.60
C LEU A 60 -4.92 19.15 -8.90
N PRO A 61 -3.74 19.77 -8.77
CA PRO A 61 -3.64 21.08 -8.12
C PRO A 61 -4.52 22.19 -8.73
N GLU A 62 -4.82 22.09 -10.02
CA GLU A 62 -5.70 22.97 -10.80
C GLU A 62 -7.19 22.62 -10.67
N GLY A 63 -7.55 21.60 -9.89
CA GLY A 63 -8.93 21.26 -9.56
C GLY A 63 -9.56 20.12 -10.36
N THR A 64 -8.95 19.69 -11.47
CA THR A 64 -9.45 18.54 -12.26
C THR A 64 -9.47 17.26 -11.43
N VAL A 65 -10.60 16.56 -11.41
CA VAL A 65 -10.75 15.28 -10.70
C VAL A 65 -10.62 14.11 -11.68
N LEU A 66 -9.83 13.11 -11.28
CA LEU A 66 -9.60 11.86 -11.98
C LEU A 66 -10.04 10.70 -11.09
N ALA A 67 -10.89 9.83 -11.63
CA ALA A 67 -11.14 8.52 -11.08
C ALA A 67 -10.37 7.47 -11.91
N GLU A 68 -10.35 6.22 -11.43
CA GLU A 68 -9.64 5.08 -12.02
C GLU A 68 -8.10 5.14 -11.91
N THR A 69 -7.54 4.05 -11.38
CA THR A 69 -6.10 3.97 -11.11
C THR A 69 -5.23 4.00 -12.36
N LEU A 70 -5.71 3.54 -13.52
CA LEU A 70 -4.99 3.66 -14.80
C LEU A 70 -4.94 5.11 -15.29
N ALA A 71 -6.05 5.84 -15.22
CA ALA A 71 -6.08 7.25 -15.61
C ALA A 71 -5.20 8.10 -14.69
N ILE A 72 -5.22 7.81 -13.39
CA ILE A 72 -4.31 8.41 -12.41
C ILE A 72 -2.85 8.11 -12.78
N ALA A 73 -2.51 6.84 -13.03
CA ALA A 73 -1.14 6.42 -13.37
C ALA A 73 -0.61 7.13 -14.62
N GLU A 74 -1.38 7.15 -15.71
CA GLU A 74 -0.95 7.81 -16.95
C GLU A 74 -0.88 9.33 -16.80
N THR A 75 -1.81 9.95 -16.07
CA THR A 75 -1.75 11.39 -15.83
C THR A 75 -0.53 11.78 -15.01
N LEU A 76 -0.19 10.99 -13.97
CA LEU A 76 1.03 11.23 -13.20
C LEU A 76 2.29 11.04 -14.06
N ALA A 77 2.33 10.02 -14.92
CA ALA A 77 3.45 9.79 -15.83
C ALA A 77 3.60 10.91 -16.88
N GLU A 78 2.50 11.45 -17.38
CA GLU A 78 2.50 12.58 -18.32
C GLU A 78 2.98 13.88 -17.66
N ARG A 79 2.54 14.14 -16.43
CA ARG A 79 2.87 15.37 -15.70
C ARG A 79 4.26 15.39 -15.09
N HIS A 80 4.84 14.22 -14.85
CA HIS A 80 6.17 14.05 -14.25
C HIS A 80 7.05 13.14 -15.10
N PRO A 81 7.34 13.51 -16.38
CA PRO A 81 8.14 12.70 -17.27
C PRO A 81 9.57 12.47 -16.75
N GLU A 82 10.09 13.39 -15.93
CA GLU A 82 11.41 13.31 -15.31
C GLU A 82 11.53 12.21 -14.25
N LEU A 83 10.41 11.74 -13.69
CA LEU A 83 10.40 10.72 -12.65
C LEU A 83 10.46 9.29 -13.20
N GLY A 84 10.32 9.10 -14.52
CA GLY A 84 10.43 7.79 -15.14
C GLY A 84 9.44 6.76 -14.55
N LEU A 85 8.20 7.18 -14.25
CA LEU A 85 7.22 6.35 -13.53
C LEU A 85 6.86 5.05 -14.29
N TRP A 86 7.03 5.05 -15.61
CA TRP A 86 7.04 3.84 -16.43
C TRP A 86 8.47 3.52 -16.87
N PRO A 87 8.82 2.23 -17.07
CA PRO A 87 10.16 1.85 -17.49
C PRO A 87 10.57 2.47 -18.83
N GLY A 88 11.87 2.71 -18.99
CA GLY A 88 12.47 3.28 -20.20
C GLY A 88 12.38 2.34 -21.41
N GLY A 89 12.39 2.92 -22.62
CA GLY A 89 12.26 2.17 -23.88
C GLY A 89 10.81 1.90 -24.28
N ALA A 90 10.50 2.09 -25.57
CA ALA A 90 9.12 2.04 -26.06
C ALA A 90 8.45 0.67 -25.85
N ALA A 91 9.16 -0.42 -26.17
CA ALA A 91 8.66 -1.78 -26.02
C ALA A 91 8.43 -2.15 -24.54
N VAL A 92 9.38 -1.83 -23.66
CA VAL A 92 9.28 -2.14 -22.22
C VAL A 92 8.11 -1.39 -21.59
N ARG A 93 7.97 -0.10 -21.91
CA ARG A 93 6.85 0.73 -21.45
C ARG A 93 5.50 0.21 -21.96
N ALA A 94 5.42 -0.20 -23.22
CA ALA A 94 4.21 -0.81 -23.77
C ALA A 94 3.84 -2.10 -23.00
N THR A 95 4.82 -2.96 -22.71
CA THR A 95 4.61 -4.16 -21.89
C THR A 95 4.15 -3.82 -20.47
N ALA A 96 4.80 -2.88 -19.78
CA ALA A 96 4.43 -2.49 -18.41
C ALA A 96 2.99 -1.97 -18.33
N ARG A 97 2.58 -1.13 -19.28
CA ARG A 97 1.21 -0.62 -19.39
C ARG A 97 0.20 -1.73 -19.66
N TRP A 98 0.51 -2.65 -20.57
CA TRP A 98 -0.33 -3.81 -20.85
C TRP A 98 -0.56 -4.66 -19.60
N LEU A 99 0.50 -5.03 -18.89
CA LEU A 99 0.37 -5.87 -17.69
C LEU A 99 -0.38 -5.17 -16.56
N ALA A 100 -0.17 -3.87 -16.39
CA ALA A 100 -0.96 -3.06 -15.46
C ALA A 100 -2.45 -3.02 -15.84
N ALA A 101 -2.76 -2.88 -17.14
CA ALA A 101 -4.12 -2.90 -17.65
C ALA A 101 -4.80 -4.26 -17.49
N GLU A 102 -4.07 -5.35 -17.74
CA GLU A 102 -4.56 -6.71 -17.50
C GLU A 102 -4.88 -6.92 -16.01
N MET A 103 -4.02 -6.46 -15.10
CA MET A 103 -4.29 -6.50 -13.66
C MET A 103 -5.43 -5.58 -13.23
N HIS A 104 -5.64 -4.48 -13.92
CA HIS A 104 -6.76 -3.58 -13.67
C HIS A 104 -8.11 -4.25 -14.00
N ALA A 105 -8.19 -4.90 -15.16
CA ALA A 105 -9.42 -5.46 -15.71
C ALA A 105 -9.68 -6.95 -15.38
N GLY A 106 -8.67 -7.68 -14.91
CA GLY A 106 -8.74 -9.15 -14.74
C GLY A 106 -8.64 -9.65 -13.30
N PHE A 107 -8.30 -10.95 -13.21
CA PHE A 107 -8.08 -11.71 -11.96
C PHE A 107 -9.27 -11.71 -11.01
N THR A 108 -10.48 -11.75 -11.55
CA THR A 108 -11.73 -11.64 -10.78
C THR A 108 -11.86 -12.77 -9.77
N ALA A 109 -11.56 -14.02 -10.15
CA ALA A 109 -11.67 -15.16 -9.26
C ALA A 109 -10.74 -15.03 -8.05
N LEU A 110 -9.47 -14.64 -8.28
CA LEU A 110 -8.53 -14.33 -7.21
C LEU A 110 -9.01 -13.18 -6.33
N ARG A 111 -9.52 -12.09 -6.92
CA ARG A 111 -9.93 -10.89 -6.17
C ARG A 111 -11.15 -11.13 -5.29
N GLU A 112 -12.09 -11.97 -5.72
CA GLU A 112 -13.30 -12.33 -4.98
C GLU A 112 -13.00 -13.32 -3.86
N ALA A 113 -12.25 -14.39 -4.17
CA ALA A 113 -11.91 -15.41 -3.19
C ALA A 113 -10.95 -14.87 -2.11
N CYS A 114 -9.99 -14.04 -2.52
CA CYS A 114 -8.96 -13.46 -1.69
C CYS A 114 -9.05 -11.92 -1.73
N PRO A 115 -10.03 -11.27 -1.09
CA PRO A 115 -10.01 -9.82 -0.99
C PRO A 115 -8.83 -9.36 -0.15
N MET A 116 -8.41 -8.10 -0.32
CA MET A 116 -7.33 -7.56 0.49
C MET A 116 -7.83 -7.27 1.91
N HIS A 117 -7.17 -7.82 2.92
CA HIS A 117 -7.35 -7.47 4.33
C HIS A 117 -5.99 -7.48 5.03
N LEU A 118 -5.34 -6.32 5.12
CA LEU A 118 -3.94 -6.20 5.58
C LEU A 118 -3.76 -6.35 7.11
N GLY A 119 -4.88 -6.42 7.85
CA GLY A 119 -4.90 -6.65 9.29
C GLY A 119 -4.77 -8.12 9.69
N VAL A 120 -4.88 -9.04 8.74
CA VAL A 120 -4.91 -10.49 9.01
C VAL A 120 -4.12 -11.26 7.96
N SER A 121 -3.62 -12.43 8.36
CA SER A 121 -3.11 -13.45 7.46
C SER A 121 -3.76 -14.77 7.83
N TYR A 122 -4.09 -15.58 6.84
CA TYR A 122 -4.75 -16.87 6.97
C TYR A 122 -3.78 -18.01 6.62
N GLU A 123 -4.07 -19.19 7.14
CA GLU A 123 -3.50 -20.46 6.72
C GLU A 123 -4.61 -21.42 6.26
N GLY A 124 -4.23 -22.44 5.47
CA GLY A 124 -5.17 -23.48 5.03
C GLY A 124 -6.15 -23.07 3.93
N PHE A 125 -6.04 -21.88 3.33
CA PHE A 125 -6.82 -21.51 2.16
C PHE A 125 -6.51 -22.47 0.99
N ARG A 126 -7.55 -23.06 0.40
CA ARG A 126 -7.43 -23.96 -0.75
C ARG A 126 -7.96 -23.23 -1.99
N PRO A 127 -7.11 -22.84 -2.95
CA PRO A 127 -7.58 -22.16 -4.15
C PRO A 127 -8.50 -23.08 -4.96
N SER A 128 -9.53 -22.51 -5.58
CA SER A 128 -10.30 -23.19 -6.63
C SER A 128 -9.46 -23.35 -7.90
N GLU A 129 -9.97 -24.08 -8.89
CA GLU A 129 -9.34 -24.15 -10.21
C GLU A 129 -9.26 -22.78 -10.89
N THR A 130 -10.31 -21.96 -10.78
CA THR A 130 -10.33 -20.60 -11.33
C THR A 130 -9.30 -19.68 -10.66
N VAL A 131 -9.10 -19.80 -9.34
CA VAL A 131 -8.04 -19.07 -8.63
C VAL A 131 -6.66 -19.59 -9.05
N ARG A 132 -6.48 -20.91 -9.23
CA ARG A 132 -5.23 -21.46 -9.75
C ARG A 132 -4.91 -20.95 -11.16
N ALA A 133 -5.89 -20.88 -12.05
CA ALA A 133 -5.71 -20.33 -13.39
C ALA A 133 -5.26 -18.85 -13.35
N ASP A 134 -5.83 -18.05 -12.45
CA ASP A 134 -5.38 -16.68 -12.19
C ASP A 134 -3.92 -16.64 -11.69
N LEU A 135 -3.52 -17.54 -10.78
CA LEU A 135 -2.14 -17.64 -10.28
C LEU A 135 -1.16 -18.06 -11.38
N ASP A 136 -1.53 -19.03 -12.22
CA ASP A 136 -0.72 -19.47 -13.36
C ASP A 136 -0.53 -18.31 -14.36
N ARG A 137 -1.59 -17.52 -14.58
CA ARG A 137 -1.50 -16.33 -15.42
C ARG A 137 -0.57 -15.26 -14.83
N LEU A 138 -0.63 -15.03 -13.51
CA LEU A 138 0.30 -14.13 -12.82
C LEU A 138 1.76 -14.57 -13.02
N ALA A 139 2.06 -15.86 -12.85
CA ALA A 139 3.41 -16.39 -13.04
C ALA A 139 3.92 -16.14 -14.47
N VAL A 140 3.06 -16.35 -15.48
CA VAL A 140 3.40 -16.07 -16.89
C VAL A 140 3.72 -14.60 -17.11
N ILE A 141 2.88 -13.67 -16.66
CA ILE A 141 3.08 -12.25 -16.95
C ILE A 141 4.21 -11.63 -16.14
N TRP A 142 4.44 -12.08 -14.90
CA TRP A 142 5.58 -11.63 -14.11
C TRP A 142 6.90 -12.18 -14.66
N ALA A 143 6.93 -13.43 -15.10
CA ALA A 143 8.08 -13.96 -15.83
C ALA A 143 8.33 -13.18 -17.13
N HIS A 144 7.28 -12.82 -17.87
CA HIS A 144 7.40 -12.00 -19.07
C HIS A 144 7.98 -10.61 -18.77
N ALA A 145 7.47 -9.92 -17.73
CA ALA A 145 7.98 -8.61 -17.30
C ALA A 145 9.48 -8.65 -16.98
N ARG A 146 9.91 -9.67 -16.21
CA ARG A 146 11.31 -9.84 -15.81
C ARG A 146 12.28 -10.02 -16.98
N ARG A 147 11.82 -10.46 -18.15
CA ARG A 147 12.66 -10.52 -19.38
C ARG A 147 13.11 -9.15 -19.87
N PHE A 148 12.43 -8.08 -19.44
CA PHE A 148 12.78 -6.70 -19.75
C PHE A 148 13.47 -5.98 -18.58
N SER A 149 13.70 -6.67 -17.47
CA SER A 149 14.43 -6.11 -16.34
C SER A 149 15.90 -5.89 -16.70
N ASP A 150 16.42 -4.73 -16.36
CA ASP A 150 17.84 -4.38 -16.45
C ASP A 150 18.64 -4.82 -15.20
N GLY A 151 17.96 -5.41 -14.20
CA GLY A 151 18.58 -5.80 -12.93
C GLY A 151 18.86 -4.64 -11.98
N ALA A 152 18.39 -3.41 -12.27
CA ALA A 152 18.60 -2.24 -11.41
C ALA A 152 17.88 -2.33 -10.06
N GLY A 153 17.01 -3.33 -9.87
CA GLY A 153 16.32 -3.56 -8.62
C GLY A 153 15.48 -4.83 -8.62
N PRO A 154 14.81 -5.12 -7.49
CA PRO A 154 14.04 -6.35 -7.29
C PRO A 154 12.61 -6.30 -7.89
N TRP A 155 12.27 -5.26 -8.66
CA TRP A 155 10.94 -5.02 -9.19
C TRP A 155 10.73 -5.70 -10.55
N LEU A 156 9.48 -5.76 -11.03
CA LEU A 156 9.12 -6.53 -12.23
C LEU A 156 9.95 -6.16 -13.46
N PHE A 157 10.26 -4.86 -13.61
CA PHE A 157 11.04 -4.30 -14.71
C PHE A 157 12.41 -3.77 -14.25
N GLY A 158 12.93 -4.23 -13.10
CA GLY A 158 14.19 -3.77 -12.50
C GLY A 158 13.95 -2.69 -11.45
N ALA A 159 13.94 -1.42 -11.86
CA ALA A 159 13.54 -0.33 -10.99
C ALA A 159 12.02 -0.36 -10.70
N TRP A 160 11.60 0.25 -9.58
CA TRP A 160 10.18 0.37 -9.23
C TRP A 160 9.45 1.19 -10.30
N SER A 161 8.26 0.73 -10.69
CA SER A 161 7.42 1.40 -11.69
C SER A 161 5.95 1.39 -11.27
N LEU A 162 5.12 2.12 -12.00
CA LEU A 162 3.67 2.10 -11.81
C LEU A 162 3.08 0.69 -11.94
N ALA A 163 3.68 -0.21 -12.74
CA ALA A 163 3.24 -1.60 -12.82
C ALA A 163 3.30 -2.30 -11.45
N ASP A 164 4.33 -2.02 -10.65
CA ASP A 164 4.48 -2.58 -9.31
C ASP A 164 3.39 -2.06 -8.35
N ALA A 165 2.91 -0.82 -8.54
CA ALA A 165 1.76 -0.31 -7.79
C ALA A 165 0.49 -1.14 -8.06
N PHE A 166 0.23 -1.52 -9.33
CA PHE A 166 -0.94 -2.33 -9.70
C PHE A 166 -0.92 -3.74 -9.09
N PHE A 167 0.26 -4.33 -8.99
CA PHE A 167 0.48 -5.68 -8.46
C PHE A 167 0.72 -5.73 -6.95
N ALA A 168 0.95 -4.60 -6.26
CA ALA A 168 1.12 -4.59 -4.80
C ALA A 168 -0.05 -5.26 -4.05
N PRO A 169 -1.34 -4.97 -4.35
CA PRO A 169 -2.44 -5.68 -3.71
C PRO A 169 -2.55 -7.17 -4.11
N VAL A 170 -1.95 -7.59 -5.23
CA VAL A 170 -1.91 -9.01 -5.61
C VAL A 170 -0.89 -9.74 -4.75
N ALA A 171 0.29 -9.14 -4.58
CA ALA A 171 1.31 -9.69 -3.70
C ALA A 171 0.80 -9.89 -2.27
N THR A 172 -0.01 -8.94 -1.76
CA THR A 172 -0.64 -9.11 -0.45
C THR A 172 -1.60 -10.29 -0.42
N ARG A 173 -2.40 -10.53 -1.47
CA ARG A 173 -3.31 -11.68 -1.53
C ARG A 173 -2.55 -13.00 -1.53
N VAL A 174 -1.50 -13.09 -2.35
CA VAL A 174 -0.63 -14.26 -2.38
C VAL A 174 -0.07 -14.55 -0.99
N ALA A 175 0.46 -13.51 -0.33
CA ALA A 175 1.06 -13.66 0.98
C ALA A 175 0.03 -13.99 2.06
N THR A 176 -1.04 -13.20 2.21
CA THR A 176 -1.98 -13.32 3.34
C THR A 176 -2.87 -14.55 3.24
N TYR A 177 -3.02 -15.16 2.06
CA TYR A 177 -3.74 -16.42 1.89
C TYR A 177 -2.81 -17.64 1.74
N GLY A 178 -1.49 -17.44 1.70
CA GLY A 178 -0.53 -18.52 1.53
C GLY A 178 -0.65 -19.22 0.18
N LEU A 179 -0.92 -18.45 -0.89
CA LEU A 179 -1.10 -19.00 -2.23
C LEU A 179 0.23 -19.47 -2.81
N PRO A 180 0.26 -20.64 -3.47
CA PRO A 180 1.49 -21.18 -4.02
C PRO A 180 1.88 -20.44 -5.31
N LEU A 181 3.14 -19.97 -5.38
CA LEU A 181 3.80 -19.49 -6.58
C LEU A 181 5.26 -19.96 -6.60
N GLY A 182 5.93 -19.84 -7.75
CA GLY A 182 7.35 -20.18 -7.88
C GLY A 182 8.27 -19.23 -7.10
N ASN A 183 9.51 -19.65 -6.86
CA ASN A 183 10.48 -18.92 -6.03
C ASN A 183 10.70 -17.46 -6.47
N ALA A 184 10.82 -17.20 -7.78
CA ALA A 184 11.02 -15.84 -8.31
C ALA A 184 9.81 -14.93 -8.03
N ASP A 185 8.60 -15.48 -8.12
CA ASP A 185 7.37 -14.74 -7.86
C ASP A 185 7.17 -14.51 -6.37
N MET A 186 7.49 -15.50 -5.53
CA MET A 186 7.50 -15.34 -4.07
C MET A 186 8.55 -14.32 -3.60
N ALA A 187 9.70 -14.20 -4.28
CA ALA A 187 10.69 -13.17 -4.00
C ALA A 187 10.15 -11.76 -4.34
N TYR A 188 9.41 -11.62 -5.43
CA TYR A 188 8.72 -10.37 -5.77
C TYR A 188 7.62 -10.03 -4.74
N VAL A 189 6.86 -11.03 -4.28
CA VAL A 189 5.89 -10.87 -3.19
C VAL A 189 6.55 -10.37 -1.90
N ALA A 190 7.68 -10.98 -1.51
CA ALA A 190 8.46 -10.54 -0.36
C ALA A 190 8.98 -9.10 -0.52
N THR A 191 9.43 -8.73 -1.72
CA THR A 191 9.86 -7.36 -2.07
C THR A 191 8.74 -6.35 -1.83
N GLN A 192 7.52 -6.63 -2.29
CA GLN A 192 6.35 -5.78 -2.08
C GLN A 192 6.02 -5.61 -0.59
N LEU A 193 6.04 -6.69 0.18
CA LEU A 193 5.75 -6.66 1.62
C LEU A 193 6.81 -5.90 2.42
N ALA A 194 8.06 -5.89 1.93
CA ALA A 194 9.18 -5.23 2.56
C ALA A 194 9.32 -3.74 2.19
N ASP A 195 8.61 -3.28 1.17
CA ASP A 195 8.66 -1.89 0.73
C ASP A 195 8.27 -0.92 1.86
N PRO A 196 9.13 0.05 2.21
CA PRO A 196 8.83 1.01 3.27
C PRO A 196 7.52 1.78 3.05
N ALA A 197 7.14 2.11 1.81
CA ALA A 197 5.87 2.78 1.56
C ALA A 197 4.69 1.85 1.87
N PHE A 198 4.70 0.63 1.33
CA PHE A 198 3.68 -0.38 1.67
C PHE A 198 3.58 -0.64 3.19
N ARG A 199 4.71 -0.76 3.90
CA ARG A 199 4.73 -0.93 5.35
C ARG A 199 4.07 0.24 6.08
N ARG A 200 4.34 1.49 5.66
CA ARG A 200 3.65 2.69 6.20
C ARG A 200 2.15 2.63 5.95
N TRP A 201 1.72 2.24 4.75
CA TRP A 201 0.30 2.08 4.42
C TRP A 201 -0.41 1.12 5.37
N ARG A 202 0.17 -0.07 5.56
CA ARG A 202 -0.38 -1.07 6.47
C ARG A 202 -0.40 -0.57 7.91
N ALA A 203 0.67 0.05 8.38
CA ALA A 203 0.77 0.58 9.74
C ALA A 203 -0.26 1.68 10.01
N MET A 204 -0.51 2.58 9.05
CA MET A 204 -1.61 3.55 9.13
C MET A 204 -2.97 2.86 9.15
N GLY A 205 -3.18 1.84 8.32
CA GLY A 205 -4.43 1.07 8.32
C GLY A 205 -4.71 0.37 9.64
N LEU A 206 -3.69 -0.16 10.31
CA LEU A 206 -3.82 -0.74 11.64
C LEU A 206 -4.17 0.33 12.69
N ALA A 207 -3.58 1.51 12.59
CA ALA A 207 -3.85 2.64 13.48
C ALA A 207 -5.25 3.25 13.27
N ASP A 208 -5.79 3.19 12.05
CA ASP A 208 -7.18 3.62 11.77
C ASP A 208 -8.19 2.76 12.57
N GLY A 209 -7.88 1.49 12.83
CA GLY A 209 -8.66 0.63 13.72
C GLY A 209 -10.03 0.19 13.17
N TYR A 210 -10.32 0.41 11.89
CA TYR A 210 -11.60 0.04 11.30
C TYR A 210 -11.66 -1.44 10.93
N HIS A 211 -12.53 -2.18 11.60
CA HIS A 211 -12.88 -3.56 11.24
C HIS A 211 -14.04 -3.57 10.23
N GLN A 212 -13.88 -4.34 9.15
CA GLN A 212 -14.90 -4.56 8.13
C GLN A 212 -15.22 -6.06 8.02
N PRO A 213 -16.26 -6.57 8.73
CA PRO A 213 -16.56 -8.00 8.82
C PRO A 213 -16.75 -8.70 7.48
N PHE A 214 -17.18 -7.97 6.44
CA PHE A 214 -17.30 -8.48 5.07
C PHE A 214 -16.00 -9.11 4.51
N TYR A 215 -14.84 -8.63 4.98
CA TYR A 215 -13.53 -9.09 4.55
C TYR A 215 -12.99 -10.26 5.38
N ASP A 216 -13.68 -10.66 6.44
CA ASP A 216 -13.28 -11.81 7.24
C ASP A 216 -13.49 -13.10 6.45
N ARG A 217 -12.65 -14.08 6.74
CA ARG A 217 -12.74 -15.43 6.18
C ARG A 217 -12.72 -16.41 7.33
N ASP A 218 -13.54 -17.45 7.22
CA ASP A 218 -13.59 -18.54 8.18
C ASP A 218 -12.42 -19.49 7.95
N LEU A 219 -11.23 -19.00 8.31
CA LEU A 219 -9.95 -19.70 8.17
C LEU A 219 -9.10 -19.43 9.40
N PRO A 220 -8.28 -20.41 9.83
CA PRO A 220 -7.30 -20.17 10.87
C PRO A 220 -6.36 -19.02 10.50
N ARG A 221 -6.01 -18.21 11.50
CA ARG A 221 -5.14 -17.04 11.34
C ARG A 221 -3.71 -17.42 11.66
N ARG A 222 -2.77 -16.85 10.90
CA ARG A 222 -1.33 -16.98 11.11
C ARG A 222 -0.67 -15.61 11.26
N THR A 223 0.59 -15.61 11.69
CA THR A 223 1.40 -14.40 11.81
C THR A 223 1.56 -13.70 10.45
N TRP A 224 1.69 -12.37 10.47
CA TRP A 224 1.95 -11.57 9.27
C TRP A 224 3.16 -12.11 8.48
N PRO A 225 3.05 -12.36 7.16
CA PRO A 225 4.10 -13.02 6.38
C PRO A 225 5.19 -12.07 5.85
N GLY A 226 5.06 -10.75 6.05
CA GLY A 226 6.10 -9.78 5.71
C GLY A 226 7.11 -9.60 6.84
N PRO A 227 7.98 -8.57 6.78
CA PRO A 227 8.91 -8.26 7.85
C PRO A 227 8.18 -8.10 9.20
N ALA A 228 8.71 -8.73 10.24
CA ALA A 228 8.20 -8.60 11.59
C ALA A 228 8.53 -7.20 12.14
N PRO A 229 7.53 -6.40 12.55
CA PRO A 229 7.80 -5.11 13.17
C PRO A 229 8.53 -5.24 14.51
N LEU A 230 9.32 -4.22 14.86
CA LEU A 230 9.86 -4.08 16.22
C LEU A 230 8.70 -4.07 17.25
N PRO A 231 8.81 -4.80 18.36
CA PRO A 231 7.83 -4.73 19.44
C PRO A 231 7.73 -3.30 19.97
N ALA A 232 6.53 -2.75 19.94
CA ALA A 232 6.25 -1.42 20.44
C ALA A 232 4.84 -1.37 21.04
N ARG A 233 4.66 -0.58 22.09
CA ARG A 233 3.37 -0.45 22.78
C ARG A 233 3.13 0.97 23.30
N PRO A 234 1.90 1.49 23.20
CA PRO A 234 1.54 2.73 23.88
C PRO A 234 1.79 2.66 25.39
N VAL A 235 2.31 3.75 25.97
CA VAL A 235 2.46 3.91 27.42
C VAL A 235 1.81 5.20 27.90
N LYS A 236 1.44 5.26 29.18
CA LYS A 236 0.66 6.39 29.74
C LYS A 236 1.48 7.67 29.94
N SER A 237 2.78 7.55 30.22
CA SER A 237 3.63 8.68 30.60
C SER A 237 5.09 8.46 30.20
N GLY A 238 5.85 9.56 30.14
CA GLY A 238 7.28 9.58 29.86
C GLY A 238 8.17 9.28 31.07
N PRO A 239 9.43 9.77 31.08
CA PRO A 239 9.98 10.77 30.15
C PRO A 239 10.22 10.20 28.73
N ALA A 240 9.90 10.98 27.70
CA ALA A 240 10.29 10.67 26.33
C ALA A 240 11.70 11.19 26.04
N GLU A 241 12.45 10.48 25.21
CA GLU A 241 13.78 10.91 24.79
C GLU A 241 13.75 12.12 23.83
N ASN A 242 12.70 12.22 23.01
CA ASN A 242 12.47 13.35 22.12
C ASN A 242 11.50 14.37 22.71
N VAL A 243 11.76 15.65 22.43
CA VAL A 243 10.97 16.79 22.94
C VAL A 243 9.80 17.20 22.05
N VAL A 244 9.84 16.84 20.77
CA VAL A 244 8.79 17.12 19.77
C VAL A 244 8.49 15.89 18.94
N CYS A 245 7.27 15.80 18.40
CA CYS A 245 6.85 14.72 17.53
C CYS A 245 7.72 14.65 16.26
N PRO A 246 8.29 13.48 15.91
CA PRO A 246 9.18 13.35 14.75
C PRO A 246 8.51 13.62 13.40
N TYR A 247 7.17 13.62 13.35
CA TYR A 247 6.42 13.82 12.09
C TYR A 247 5.96 15.26 11.86
N SER A 248 5.67 16.01 12.94
CA SER A 248 5.04 17.33 12.82
C SER A 248 5.77 18.45 13.54
N GLY A 249 6.79 18.13 14.35
CA GLY A 249 7.46 19.10 15.21
C GLY A 249 6.61 19.65 16.35
N ARG A 250 5.34 19.20 16.49
CA ARG A 250 4.45 19.64 17.57
C ARG A 250 4.83 19.02 18.93
N PRO A 251 4.42 19.65 20.05
CA PRO A 251 4.70 19.15 21.40
C PRO A 251 4.24 17.71 21.64
N VAL A 252 4.98 16.99 22.48
CA VAL A 252 4.69 15.61 22.88
C VAL A 252 3.50 15.57 23.84
N THR A 253 2.53 14.73 23.51
CA THR A 253 1.33 14.47 24.34
C THR A 253 1.04 12.97 24.47
N HIS A 254 1.65 12.12 23.64
CA HIS A 254 1.43 10.67 23.58
C HIS A 254 2.78 9.94 23.59
N PHE A 255 2.84 8.77 24.22
CA PHE A 255 4.10 8.06 24.47
C PHE A 255 4.05 6.63 23.91
N LEU A 256 5.16 6.19 23.33
CA LEU A 256 5.39 4.83 22.83
C LEU A 256 6.63 4.25 23.52
N GLU A 257 6.53 3.03 24.03
CA GLU A 257 7.70 2.26 24.45
C GLU A 257 8.10 1.27 23.36
N THR A 258 9.39 1.21 23.04
CA THR A 258 9.99 0.17 22.20
C THR A 258 11.47 0.00 22.56
N GLY A 259 11.95 -1.26 22.64
CA GLY A 259 13.33 -1.55 23.02
C GLY A 259 13.74 -1.00 24.40
N GLY A 260 12.81 -0.92 25.37
CA GLY A 260 13.06 -0.37 26.70
C GLY A 260 13.18 1.16 26.76
N ARG A 261 12.93 1.86 25.65
CA ARG A 261 13.03 3.31 25.50
C ARG A 261 11.65 3.92 25.24
N VAL A 262 11.45 5.17 25.65
CA VAL A 262 10.16 5.88 25.50
C VAL A 262 10.32 7.06 24.54
N PHE A 263 9.40 7.14 23.57
CA PHE A 263 9.38 8.18 22.55
C PHE A 263 8.05 8.91 22.53
N GLY A 264 8.10 10.20 22.23
CA GLY A 264 6.98 11.13 22.27
C GLY A 264 6.37 11.46 20.90
N PHE A 265 5.04 11.61 20.87
CA PHE A 265 4.26 11.95 19.67
C PHE A 265 3.21 13.01 20.00
N CYS A 266 2.77 13.77 18.99
CA CYS A 266 1.83 14.87 19.19
C CYS A 266 0.36 14.45 19.26
N ASN A 267 0.04 13.22 18.87
CA ASN A 267 -1.31 12.66 18.91
C ASN A 267 -1.27 11.13 18.87
N ALA A 268 -2.42 10.50 19.17
CA ALA A 268 -2.59 9.05 19.16
C ALA A 268 -2.27 8.43 17.81
N PHE A 269 -2.76 8.98 16.69
CA PHE A 269 -2.50 8.41 15.36
C PHE A 269 -1.00 8.35 15.03
N CYS A 270 -0.24 9.40 15.35
CA CYS A 270 1.21 9.42 15.18
C CYS A 270 1.88 8.32 16.02
N ARG A 271 1.45 8.14 17.27
CA ARG A 271 1.94 7.06 18.13
C ARG A 271 1.57 5.69 17.56
N ASP A 272 0.31 5.47 17.23
CA ASP A 272 -0.25 4.14 16.90
C ASP A 272 0.24 3.63 15.54
N LYS A 273 0.33 4.50 14.53
CA LYS A 273 0.94 4.12 13.24
C LYS A 273 2.42 3.78 13.40
N THR A 274 3.10 4.38 14.38
CA THR A 274 4.49 4.05 14.70
C THR A 274 4.57 2.76 15.49
N ALA A 275 3.68 2.55 16.46
CA ALA A 275 3.60 1.32 17.23
C ALA A 275 3.38 0.10 16.32
N ALA A 276 2.56 0.25 15.28
CA ALA A 276 2.23 -0.82 14.35
C ALA A 276 3.43 -1.25 13.48
N ASP A 277 4.33 -0.32 13.14
CA ASP A 277 5.59 -0.63 12.46
C ASP A 277 6.64 0.48 12.67
N PRO A 278 7.44 0.42 13.75
CA PRO A 278 8.36 1.50 14.08
C PRO A 278 9.39 1.78 12.98
N GLU A 279 9.86 0.73 12.30
CA GLU A 279 10.90 0.83 11.28
C GLU A 279 10.37 1.26 9.89
N ALA A 280 9.06 1.40 9.72
CA ALA A 280 8.50 1.92 8.46
C ALA A 280 8.74 3.44 8.28
N TRP A 281 9.13 4.14 9.34
CA TRP A 281 9.11 5.61 9.41
C TRP A 281 10.53 6.19 9.50
N PRO A 282 11.07 6.82 8.43
CA PRO A 282 12.42 7.36 8.43
C PRO A 282 12.70 8.35 9.59
N ALA A 283 11.75 9.25 9.86
CA ALA A 283 11.89 10.24 10.94
C ALA A 283 11.93 9.61 12.34
N PHE A 284 11.18 8.52 12.56
CA PHE A 284 11.25 7.78 13.83
C PHE A 284 12.51 6.91 13.90
N ARG A 285 12.89 6.26 12.81
CA ARG A 285 14.14 5.47 12.75
C ARG A 285 15.37 6.31 13.06
N ALA A 286 15.42 7.55 12.58
CA ALA A 286 16.52 8.46 12.85
C ALA A 286 16.71 8.72 14.36
N ILE A 287 15.62 8.86 15.12
CA ILE A 287 15.68 9.05 16.58
C ILE A 287 15.83 7.73 17.36
N TYR A 288 15.35 6.62 16.81
CA TYR A 288 15.47 5.31 17.46
C TYR A 288 16.90 4.75 17.37
N HIS A 289 17.63 5.03 16.29
CA HIS A 289 18.99 4.55 16.10
C HIS A 289 20.08 5.58 16.47
N SER A 290 19.69 6.75 16.99
CA SER A 290 20.62 7.74 17.56
C SER A 290 21.11 7.33 18.94
#